data_AF-A0A9X8QT24-F1
#
_entry.id   AF-A0A9X8QT24-F1
#
_cell.length_a   1.000
_cell.length_b   1.000
_cell.length_c   1.000
_cell.angle_alpha   90.00
_cell.angle_beta   90.00
_cell.angle_gamma   90.00
#
_symmetry.space_group_name_H-M   'P 1'
#
loop_
_entity.id
_entity.type
_entity.pdbx_description
1 polymer ?
#
loop_
_entity_poly.entity_id
_entity_poly.type
_entity_poly.pdbx_seq_one_letter_code
_entity_poly.pdbx_strand_id
1 'polypeptide(L)'
;MGAMTRSALTGEEVLATAARLVRAHGPETLTMRRLATELGTAVTSIYWHVGNRESLLDALVARTLQEMGEIRPAGGTPRARVVSVARALRTALGERPHLIAMVHERGLTERMFLPAQQALVHEVHAAGLRGELAAEAVRAVQFLVVGSVLVDRNRARSPAQHPSERELWDSPAAGQDPALARALAAPADAERLFLVSLEALVSSLLGPDRRPA
;
A
#
# COMPACT_ATOMS: atom_id res chain seq x y z
N MET A 1 -32.42 -37.72 -6.83
CA MET A 1 -31.55 -37.45 -5.66
C MET A 1 -30.28 -36.77 -6.16
N GLY A 2 -29.96 -35.51 -5.87
CA GLY A 2 -30.64 -34.48 -5.10
C GLY A 2 -30.49 -33.13 -5.80
N ALA A 3 -31.53 -32.31 -5.76
CA ALA A 3 -31.45 -30.92 -6.18
C ALA A 3 -30.47 -30.21 -5.25
N MET A 4 -29.33 -29.75 -5.78
CA MET A 4 -28.46 -28.83 -5.06
C MET A 4 -29.29 -27.57 -4.80
N THR A 5 -29.77 -27.40 -3.58
CA THR A 5 -30.32 -26.14 -3.09
C THR A 5 -29.29 -25.07 -3.35
N ARG A 6 -29.57 -24.18 -4.30
CA ARG A 6 -28.78 -22.97 -4.53
C ARG A 6 -28.81 -22.21 -3.20
N SER A 7 -27.68 -22.19 -2.49
CA SER A 7 -27.55 -21.50 -1.21
C SER A 7 -28.10 -20.08 -1.33
N ALA A 8 -28.85 -19.62 -0.33
CA ALA A 8 -29.38 -18.27 -0.34
C ALA A 8 -28.20 -17.28 -0.39
N LEU A 9 -28.23 -16.37 -1.35
CA LEU A 9 -27.21 -15.33 -1.50
C LEU A 9 -27.06 -14.57 -0.18
N THR A 10 -25.83 -14.40 0.27
CA THR A 10 -25.49 -13.62 1.46
C THR A 10 -24.76 -12.33 1.08
N GLY A 11 -24.86 -11.31 1.92
CA GLY A 11 -24.09 -10.06 1.72
C GLY A 11 -22.58 -10.30 1.74
N GLU A 12 -22.12 -11.29 2.50
CA GLU A 12 -20.70 -11.67 2.55
C GLU A 12 -20.23 -12.28 1.23
N GLU A 13 -21.02 -13.16 0.60
CA GLU A 13 -20.72 -13.71 -0.73
C GLU A 13 -20.68 -12.62 -1.80
N VAL A 14 -21.60 -11.64 -1.73
CA VAL A 14 -21.59 -10.46 -2.61
C VAL A 14 -20.29 -9.67 -2.46
N LEU A 15 -19.91 -9.35 -1.22
CA LEU A 15 -18.68 -8.60 -0.93
C LEU A 15 -17.42 -9.37 -1.33
N ALA A 16 -17.34 -10.66 -1.03
CA ALA A 16 -16.19 -11.50 -1.37
C ALA A 16 -16.02 -11.60 -2.90
N THR A 17 -17.12 -11.76 -3.63
CA THR A 17 -17.10 -11.82 -5.10
C THR A 17 -16.72 -10.47 -5.71
N ALA A 18 -17.26 -9.37 -5.20
CA ALA A 18 -16.88 -8.03 -5.62
C ALA A 18 -15.39 -7.75 -5.37
N ALA A 19 -14.87 -8.10 -4.18
CA ALA A 19 -13.45 -7.97 -3.86
C ALA A 19 -12.55 -8.75 -4.82
N ARG A 20 -12.95 -9.97 -5.20
CA ARG A 20 -12.23 -10.78 -6.21
C ARG A 20 -12.23 -10.11 -7.58
N LEU A 21 -13.36 -9.56 -8.03
CA LEU A 21 -13.44 -8.85 -9.31
C LEU A 21 -12.56 -7.60 -9.32
N VAL A 22 -12.57 -6.80 -8.26
CA VAL A 22 -11.71 -5.61 -8.13
C VAL A 22 -10.24 -5.99 -8.14
N ARG A 23 -9.86 -7.08 -7.44
CA ARG A 23 -8.48 -7.58 -7.42
C ARG A 23 -7.98 -8.00 -8.80
N ALA A 24 -8.84 -8.65 -9.58
CA ALA A 24 -8.47 -9.17 -10.90
C ALA A 24 -8.50 -8.11 -12.00
N HIS A 25 -9.36 -7.09 -11.89
CA HIS A 25 -9.68 -6.22 -13.02
C HIS A 25 -9.74 -4.73 -12.67
N GLY A 26 -9.45 -4.33 -11.43
CA GLY A 26 -9.56 -2.94 -10.98
C GLY A 26 -10.98 -2.51 -10.60
N PRO A 27 -11.11 -1.50 -9.72
CA PRO A 27 -12.39 -0.98 -9.22
C PRO A 27 -13.31 -0.42 -10.32
N GLU A 28 -12.74 0.16 -11.38
CA GLU A 28 -13.44 0.75 -12.51
C GLU A 28 -14.26 -0.28 -13.30
N THR A 29 -13.86 -1.55 -13.28
CA THR A 29 -14.57 -2.61 -14.01
C THR A 29 -15.67 -3.29 -13.21
N LEU A 30 -15.84 -2.93 -11.93
CA LEU A 30 -16.90 -3.44 -11.07
C LEU A 30 -18.22 -2.75 -11.39
N THR A 31 -19.11 -3.47 -12.08
CA THR A 31 -20.50 -3.08 -12.33
C THR A 31 -21.45 -4.06 -11.67
N MET A 32 -22.64 -3.58 -11.26
CA MET A 32 -23.66 -4.45 -10.65
C MET A 32 -24.08 -5.59 -11.57
N ARG A 33 -24.12 -5.34 -12.90
CA ARG A 33 -24.40 -6.37 -13.90
C ARG A 33 -23.33 -7.44 -13.96
N ARG A 34 -22.04 -7.05 -13.97
CA ARG A 34 -20.94 -8.01 -13.97
C ARG A 34 -20.93 -8.85 -12.69
N LEU A 35 -21.20 -8.22 -11.55
CA LEU A 35 -21.31 -8.91 -10.27
C LEU A 35 -22.48 -9.91 -10.25
N ALA A 36 -23.63 -9.54 -10.83
CA ALA A 36 -24.79 -10.44 -11.01
C ALA A 36 -24.47 -11.64 -11.91
N THR A 37 -23.77 -11.42 -13.01
CA THR A 37 -23.28 -12.50 -13.88
C THR A 37 -22.37 -13.45 -13.11
N GLU A 38 -21.40 -12.92 -12.37
CA GLU A 38 -20.44 -13.72 -11.60
C GLU A 38 -21.11 -14.53 -10.48
N LEU A 39 -22.13 -13.96 -9.83
CA LEU A 39 -22.91 -14.61 -8.76
C LEU A 39 -24.04 -15.52 -9.28
N GLY A 40 -24.33 -15.53 -10.59
CA GLY A 40 -25.44 -16.29 -11.16
C GLY A 40 -26.83 -15.87 -10.64
N THR A 41 -26.99 -14.58 -10.31
CA THR A 41 -28.18 -14.03 -9.66
C THR A 41 -28.70 -12.78 -10.39
N ALA A 42 -29.88 -12.30 -9.99
CA ALA A 42 -30.41 -11.03 -10.49
C ALA A 42 -29.75 -9.84 -9.77
N VAL A 43 -29.56 -8.73 -10.50
CA VAL A 43 -29.02 -7.49 -9.93
C VAL A 43 -29.87 -6.98 -8.74
N THR A 44 -31.19 -7.16 -8.82
CA THR A 44 -32.13 -6.81 -7.73
C THR A 44 -31.84 -7.55 -6.44
N SER A 45 -31.46 -8.83 -6.51
CA SER A 45 -31.05 -9.62 -5.34
C SER A 45 -29.79 -9.05 -4.70
N ILE A 46 -28.85 -8.53 -5.50
CA ILE A 46 -27.63 -7.89 -4.99
C ILE A 46 -27.99 -6.57 -4.28
N TYR A 47 -28.82 -5.73 -4.90
CA TYR A 47 -29.25 -4.45 -4.31
C TYR A 47 -29.87 -4.65 -2.92
N TRP A 48 -30.58 -5.76 -2.69
CA TRP A 48 -31.13 -6.10 -1.37
C TRP A 48 -30.06 -6.30 -0.27
N HIS A 49 -28.86 -6.78 -0.62
CA HIS A 49 -27.80 -7.05 0.36
C HIS A 49 -26.88 -5.87 0.61
N VAL A 50 -26.55 -5.11 -0.45
CA VAL A 50 -25.49 -4.09 -0.37
C VAL A 50 -25.97 -2.69 -0.69
N GLY A 51 -27.26 -2.51 -0.99
CA GLY A 51 -27.74 -1.26 -1.56
C GLY A 51 -27.06 -1.03 -2.91
N ASN A 52 -26.67 0.21 -3.19
CA ASN A 52 -26.15 0.58 -4.50
C ASN A 52 -24.64 0.25 -4.69
N ARG A 53 -24.11 0.55 -5.89
CA ARG A 53 -22.69 0.36 -6.22
C ARG A 53 -21.76 1.12 -5.26
N GLU A 54 -22.12 2.33 -4.87
CA GLU A 54 -21.31 3.14 -3.95
C GLU A 54 -21.30 2.54 -2.55
N SER A 55 -22.44 2.05 -2.05
CA SER A 55 -22.52 1.32 -0.78
C SER A 55 -21.69 0.03 -0.79
N LEU A 56 -21.67 -0.70 -1.92
CA LEU A 56 -20.80 -1.86 -2.11
C LEU A 56 -19.32 -1.48 -2.04
N LEU A 57 -18.92 -0.41 -2.74
CA LEU A 57 -17.54 0.09 -2.68
C LEU A 57 -17.15 0.56 -1.26
N ASP A 58 -18.08 1.16 -0.51
CA ASP A 58 -17.83 1.60 0.87
C ASP A 58 -17.59 0.41 1.79
N ALA A 59 -18.40 -0.63 1.63
CA ALA A 59 -18.23 -1.87 2.36
C ALA A 59 -16.92 -2.59 1.99
N LEU A 60 -16.49 -2.54 0.72
CA LEU A 60 -15.18 -3.07 0.30
C LEU A 60 -14.02 -2.30 0.93
N VAL A 61 -14.09 -0.97 0.96
CA VAL A 61 -13.09 -0.14 1.64
C VAL A 61 -13.05 -0.43 3.13
N ALA A 62 -14.21 -0.43 3.81
CA ALA A 62 -14.30 -0.68 5.24
C ALA A 62 -13.72 -2.06 5.62
N ARG A 63 -14.10 -3.11 4.88
CA ARG A 63 -13.55 -4.46 5.05
C ARG A 63 -12.04 -4.48 4.85
N THR A 64 -11.53 -3.78 3.85
CA THR A 64 -10.08 -3.70 3.59
C THR A 64 -9.34 -3.04 4.73
N LEU A 65 -9.85 -1.92 5.23
CA LEU A 65 -9.25 -1.22 6.36
C LEU A 65 -9.22 -2.11 7.61
N GLN A 66 -10.22 -2.97 7.79
CA GLN A 66 -10.22 -3.99 8.85
C GLN A 66 -9.21 -5.12 8.58
N GLU A 67 -9.11 -5.61 7.34
CA GLU A 67 -8.17 -6.67 6.94
C GLU A 67 -6.70 -6.22 6.96
N MET A 68 -6.42 -4.93 6.74
CA MET A 68 -5.08 -4.35 6.96
C MET A 68 -4.63 -4.51 8.43
N GLY A 69 -5.59 -4.71 9.33
CA GLY A 69 -5.35 -5.06 10.72
C GLY A 69 -4.67 -3.96 11.52
N GLU A 70 -4.47 -4.23 12.80
CA GLU A 70 -3.60 -3.43 13.64
C GLU A 70 -2.15 -3.72 13.27
N ILE A 71 -1.41 -2.69 12.82
CA ILE A 71 0.04 -2.83 12.65
C ILE A 71 0.65 -2.85 14.05
N ARG A 72 1.13 -4.03 14.47
CA ARG A 72 1.76 -4.23 15.76
C ARG A 72 3.28 -4.00 15.63
N PRO A 73 3.84 -2.96 16.28
CA PRO A 73 5.26 -2.72 16.24
C PRO A 73 6.04 -3.86 16.90
N ALA A 74 7.15 -4.27 16.28
CA ALA A 74 8.01 -5.35 16.74
C ALA A 74 9.48 -4.91 16.83
N GLY A 75 10.17 -5.31 17.91
CA GLY A 75 11.58 -5.01 18.13
C GLY A 75 11.90 -4.44 19.52
N GLY A 76 13.16 -4.55 19.93
CA GLY A 76 13.62 -4.17 21.26
C GLY A 76 13.79 -2.66 21.48
N THR A 77 13.87 -1.86 20.41
CA THR A 77 14.07 -0.40 20.49
C THR A 77 12.98 0.35 19.73
N PRO A 78 12.67 1.61 20.08
CA PRO A 78 11.71 2.42 19.33
C PRO A 78 12.05 2.51 17.83
N ARG A 79 13.34 2.65 17.52
CA ARG A 79 13.86 2.61 16.14
C ARG A 79 13.52 1.31 15.42
N ALA A 80 13.80 0.15 16.03
CA ALA A 80 13.46 -1.14 15.43
C ALA A 80 11.96 -1.28 15.21
N ARG A 81 11.15 -0.78 16.15
CA ARG A 81 9.69 -0.78 16.06
C ARG A 81 9.17 0.11 14.94
N VAL A 82 9.70 1.31 14.74
CA VAL A 82 9.39 2.16 13.56
C VAL A 82 9.71 1.44 12.25
N VAL A 83 10.87 0.80 12.15
CA VAL A 83 11.25 0.02 10.96
C VAL A 83 10.25 -1.11 10.70
N SER A 84 9.83 -1.83 11.75
CA SER A 84 8.85 -2.92 11.61
C SER A 84 7.48 -2.43 11.11
N VAL A 85 7.01 -1.27 11.62
CA VAL A 85 5.75 -0.65 11.21
C VAL A 85 5.80 -0.23 9.75
N ALA A 86 6.89 0.43 9.32
CA ALA A 86 7.06 0.85 7.94
C ALA A 86 7.10 -0.33 6.95
N ARG A 87 7.76 -1.44 7.33
CA ARG A 87 7.77 -2.68 6.54
C ARG A 87 6.37 -3.30 6.43
N ALA A 88 5.68 -3.44 7.56
CA ALA A 88 4.31 -3.97 7.58
C ALA A 88 3.37 -3.12 6.72
N LEU A 89 3.45 -1.79 6.81
CA LEU A 89 2.68 -0.89 5.98
C LEU A 89 3.03 -1.05 4.49
N ARG A 90 4.31 -1.10 4.13
CA ARG A 90 4.75 -1.29 2.74
C ARG A 90 4.21 -2.59 2.14
N THR A 91 4.30 -3.70 2.87
CA THR A 91 3.75 -5.00 2.46
C THR A 91 2.23 -4.91 2.29
N ALA A 92 1.52 -4.37 3.28
CA ALA A 92 0.06 -4.26 3.23
C ALA A 92 -0.42 -3.46 2.01
N LEU A 93 0.28 -2.36 1.68
CA LEU A 93 -0.01 -1.53 0.52
C LEU A 93 0.35 -2.22 -0.80
N GLY A 94 1.52 -2.86 -0.86
CA GLY A 94 2.01 -3.56 -2.07
C GLY A 94 1.13 -4.73 -2.51
N GLU A 95 0.52 -5.44 -1.55
CA GLU A 95 -0.42 -6.54 -1.83
C GLU A 95 -1.81 -6.07 -2.31
N ARG A 96 -2.13 -4.79 -2.13
CA ARG A 96 -3.49 -4.23 -2.29
C ARG A 96 -3.56 -2.98 -3.18
N PRO A 97 -2.88 -2.92 -4.33
CA PRO A 97 -2.79 -1.69 -5.13
C PRO A 97 -4.15 -1.21 -5.68
N HIS A 98 -5.06 -2.13 -5.96
CA HIS A 98 -6.42 -1.84 -6.42
C HIS A 98 -7.28 -1.21 -5.32
N LEU A 99 -7.07 -1.59 -4.06
CA LEU A 99 -7.79 -1.03 -2.91
C LEU A 99 -7.26 0.35 -2.56
N ILE A 100 -5.95 0.57 -2.66
CA ILE A 100 -5.36 1.91 -2.51
C ILE A 100 -5.96 2.88 -3.53
N ALA A 101 -6.09 2.45 -4.79
CA ALA A 101 -6.70 3.27 -5.84
C ALA A 101 -8.16 3.62 -5.48
N MET A 102 -8.95 2.62 -5.07
CA MET A 102 -10.34 2.83 -4.65
C MET A 102 -10.47 3.75 -3.43
N VAL A 103 -9.65 3.55 -2.40
CA VAL A 103 -9.60 4.41 -1.20
C VAL A 103 -9.28 5.85 -1.58
N HIS A 104 -8.34 6.04 -2.52
CA HIS A 104 -7.94 7.36 -2.99
C HIS A 104 -9.04 8.05 -3.79
N GLU A 105 -9.69 7.36 -4.73
CA GLU A 105 -10.84 7.87 -5.50
C GLU A 105 -11.99 8.34 -4.60
N ARG A 106 -12.12 7.75 -3.42
CA ARG A 106 -13.13 8.08 -2.40
C ARG A 106 -12.71 9.21 -1.44
N GLY A 107 -11.48 9.72 -1.54
CA GLY A 107 -10.95 10.72 -0.60
C GLY A 107 -10.70 10.17 0.81
N LEU A 108 -10.52 8.86 0.95
CA LEU A 108 -10.33 8.18 2.25
C LEU A 108 -8.86 7.89 2.57
N THR A 109 -7.93 8.45 1.80
CA THR A 109 -6.48 8.21 1.93
C THR A 109 -5.97 8.47 3.34
N GLU A 110 -6.34 9.60 3.97
CA GLU A 110 -5.86 9.93 5.32
C GLU A 110 -6.38 8.93 6.38
N ARG A 111 -7.64 8.51 6.27
CA ARG A 111 -8.24 7.52 7.16
C ARG A 111 -7.53 6.15 7.05
N MET A 112 -7.09 5.77 5.85
CA MET A 112 -6.34 4.53 5.64
C MET A 112 -4.99 4.52 6.35
N PHE A 113 -4.30 5.66 6.42
CA PHE A 113 -2.99 5.75 7.07
C PHE A 113 -3.05 5.93 8.58
N LEU A 114 -4.20 6.36 9.12
CA LEU A 114 -4.34 6.67 10.54
C LEU A 114 -3.85 5.54 11.49
N PRO A 115 -4.18 4.25 11.30
CA PRO A 115 -3.67 3.19 12.19
C PRO A 115 -2.15 3.08 12.20
N ALA A 116 -1.51 3.21 11.03
CA ALA A 116 -0.06 3.18 10.92
C ALA A 116 0.57 4.43 11.57
N GLN A 117 -0.04 5.61 11.36
CA GLN A 117 0.41 6.84 12.01
C GLN A 117 0.29 6.73 13.53
N GLN A 118 -0.80 6.18 14.08
CA GLN A 118 -0.97 5.97 15.51
C GLN A 118 0.12 5.04 16.09
N ALA A 119 0.43 3.95 15.40
CA ALA A 119 1.52 3.06 15.78
C ALA A 119 2.87 3.79 15.78
N LEU A 120 3.16 4.59 14.73
CA LEU A 120 4.40 5.37 14.65
C LEU A 120 4.48 6.46 15.73
N VAL A 121 3.38 7.15 16.04
CA VAL A 121 3.31 8.20 17.07
C VAL A 121 3.75 7.65 18.42
N HIS A 122 3.29 6.45 18.79
CA HIS A 122 3.71 5.80 20.03
C HIS A 122 5.24 5.61 20.07
N GLU A 123 5.83 5.18 18.95
CA GLU A 123 7.26 4.88 18.89
C GLU A 123 8.15 6.12 18.85
N VAL A 124 7.77 7.15 18.10
CA VAL A 124 8.53 8.42 18.10
C VAL A 124 8.47 9.08 19.48
N HIS A 125 7.35 8.96 20.20
CA HIS A 125 7.26 9.41 21.59
C HIS A 125 8.15 8.60 22.54
N ALA A 126 8.21 7.27 22.36
CA ALA A 126 9.10 6.40 23.13
C ALA A 126 10.58 6.69 22.88
N ALA A 127 10.92 7.27 21.72
CA ALA A 127 12.25 7.78 21.41
C ALA A 127 12.49 9.23 21.90
N GLY A 128 11.54 9.84 22.58
CA GLY A 128 11.67 11.18 23.17
C GLY A 128 11.23 12.35 22.29
N LEU A 129 10.78 12.10 21.04
CA LEU A 129 10.28 13.17 20.18
C LEU A 129 8.89 13.64 20.63
N ARG A 130 8.60 14.91 20.38
CA ARG A 130 7.30 15.57 20.65
C ARG A 130 7.00 16.63 19.59
N GLY A 131 5.74 17.06 19.55
CA GLY A 131 5.30 18.20 18.72
C GLY A 131 5.65 18.04 17.24
N GLU A 132 6.10 19.12 16.62
CA GLU A 132 6.44 19.17 15.19
C GLU A 132 7.48 18.12 14.78
N LEU A 133 8.50 17.86 15.63
CA LEU A 133 9.52 16.84 15.34
C LEU A 133 8.94 15.43 15.26
N ALA A 134 7.99 15.11 16.16
CA ALA A 134 7.28 13.82 16.12
C ALA A 134 6.40 13.72 14.87
N ALA A 135 5.67 14.79 14.54
CA ALA A 135 4.82 14.84 13.35
C ALA A 135 5.64 14.70 12.06
N GLU A 136 6.76 15.40 11.95
CA GLU A 136 7.69 15.30 10.83
C GLU A 136 8.25 13.87 10.70
N ALA A 137 8.63 13.25 11.82
CA ALA A 137 9.15 11.88 11.80
C ALA A 137 8.12 10.87 11.27
N VAL A 138 6.87 10.96 11.75
CA VAL A 138 5.77 10.10 11.31
C VAL A 138 5.49 10.29 9.81
N ARG A 139 5.37 11.55 9.35
CA ARG A 139 5.10 11.87 7.94
C ARG A 139 6.25 11.45 7.02
N ALA A 140 7.50 11.65 7.43
CA ALA A 140 8.66 11.27 6.64
C ALA A 140 8.71 9.75 6.41
N VAL A 141 8.45 8.95 7.46
CA VAL A 141 8.35 7.49 7.34
C VAL A 141 7.20 7.09 6.42
N GLN A 142 6.03 7.70 6.58
CA GLN A 142 4.87 7.45 5.71
C GLN A 142 5.18 7.79 4.23
N PHE A 143 5.79 8.94 3.96
CA PHE A 143 6.13 9.36 2.60
C PHE A 143 7.16 8.46 1.94
N LEU A 144 8.15 7.98 2.70
CA LEU A 144 9.09 6.98 2.20
C LEU A 144 8.37 5.68 1.80
N VAL A 145 7.48 5.19 2.65
CA VAL A 145 6.69 3.98 2.36
C VAL A 145 5.83 4.17 1.11
N VAL A 146 5.03 5.23 1.06
CA VAL A 146 4.14 5.52 -0.08
C VAL A 146 4.93 5.70 -1.37
N GLY A 147 6.03 6.46 -1.33
CA GLY A 147 6.90 6.67 -2.48
C GLY A 147 7.49 5.37 -3.01
N SER A 148 7.97 4.50 -2.12
CA SER A 148 8.51 3.19 -2.52
C SER A 148 7.46 2.30 -3.20
N VAL A 149 6.25 2.22 -2.64
CA VAL A 149 5.14 1.44 -3.23
C VAL A 149 4.72 1.99 -4.58
N LEU A 150 4.70 3.32 -4.73
CA LEU A 150 4.35 3.96 -6.00
C LEU A 150 5.39 3.63 -7.10
N VAL A 151 6.67 3.69 -6.76
CA VAL A 151 7.76 3.32 -7.69
C VAL A 151 7.66 1.86 -8.09
N ASP A 152 7.46 0.96 -7.13
CA ASP A 152 7.30 -0.48 -7.40
C ASP A 152 6.10 -0.75 -8.31
N ARG A 153 4.98 -0.09 -8.06
CA ARG A 153 3.77 -0.20 -8.89
C ARG A 153 3.99 0.31 -10.31
N ASN A 154 4.66 1.45 -10.46
CA ASN A 154 4.95 2.01 -11.78
C ASN A 154 5.84 1.07 -12.60
N ARG A 155 6.86 0.46 -11.96
CA ARG A 155 7.72 -0.56 -12.58
C ARG A 155 6.94 -1.82 -12.93
N ALA A 156 6.06 -2.31 -12.06
CA ALA A 156 5.23 -3.48 -12.35
C ALA A 156 4.26 -3.25 -13.52
N ARG A 157 3.71 -2.03 -13.65
CA ARG A 157 2.81 -1.65 -14.76
C ARG A 157 3.56 -1.46 -16.08
N SER A 158 4.80 -1.00 -16.03
CA SER A 158 5.64 -0.75 -17.21
C SER A 158 7.04 -1.34 -16.96
N PRO A 159 7.19 -2.68 -17.07
CA PRO A 159 8.43 -3.37 -16.73
C PRO A 159 9.58 -3.06 -17.70
N ALA A 160 9.26 -2.73 -18.96
CA ALA A 160 10.23 -2.27 -19.95
C ALA A 160 10.16 -0.74 -20.08
N GLN A 161 11.27 -0.07 -19.77
CA GLN A 161 11.45 1.36 -19.97
C GLN A 161 12.35 1.58 -21.19
N HIS A 162 12.07 2.63 -21.97
CA HIS A 162 12.87 3.00 -23.13
C HIS A 162 13.12 4.51 -23.15
N PRO A 163 14.40 4.94 -23.21
CA PRO A 163 15.59 4.10 -23.03
C PRO A 163 15.66 3.53 -21.59
N SER A 164 16.20 2.33 -21.46
CA SER A 164 16.46 1.65 -20.19
C SER A 164 17.62 2.27 -19.43
N GLU A 165 17.74 2.01 -18.13
CA GLU A 165 18.90 2.44 -17.33
C GLU A 165 20.21 1.96 -17.96
N ARG A 166 20.24 0.73 -18.48
CA ARG A 166 21.41 0.21 -19.19
C ARG A 166 21.78 1.04 -20.42
N GLU A 167 20.83 1.36 -21.27
CA GLU A 167 21.08 2.18 -22.47
C GLU A 167 21.53 3.60 -22.12
N LEU A 168 20.99 4.16 -21.03
CA LEU A 168 21.37 5.49 -20.54
C LEU A 168 22.79 5.51 -19.96
N TRP A 169 23.18 4.48 -19.20
CA TRP A 169 24.49 4.40 -18.53
C TRP A 169 25.60 3.77 -19.39
N ASP A 170 25.25 3.09 -20.49
CA ASP A 170 26.20 2.66 -21.53
C ASP A 170 26.58 3.82 -22.48
N SER A 171 25.95 4.99 -22.34
CA SER A 171 26.24 6.19 -23.13
C SER A 171 27.61 6.81 -22.80
N PRO A 172 28.33 7.40 -23.78
CA PRO A 172 29.56 8.15 -23.55
C PRO A 172 29.45 9.26 -22.49
N ALA A 173 28.22 9.72 -22.21
CA ALA A 173 27.92 10.71 -21.18
C ALA A 173 28.09 10.19 -19.73
N ALA A 174 28.18 8.89 -19.49
CA ALA A 174 28.49 8.31 -18.18
C ALA A 174 29.96 8.50 -17.74
N GLY A 175 30.73 9.24 -18.54
CA GLY A 175 32.16 9.48 -18.37
C GLY A 175 32.53 10.17 -17.07
N GLN A 176 33.08 9.37 -16.14
CA GLN A 176 34.18 9.66 -15.19
C GLN A 176 34.40 8.47 -14.23
N ASP A 177 33.38 7.62 -14.03
CA ASP A 177 33.44 6.42 -13.18
C ASP A 177 32.76 5.20 -13.86
N PRO A 178 33.54 4.35 -14.57
CA PRO A 178 33.01 3.17 -15.25
C PRO A 178 32.44 2.10 -14.29
N ALA A 179 32.89 2.06 -13.04
CA ALA A 179 32.39 1.10 -12.07
C ALA A 179 30.98 1.51 -11.60
N LEU A 180 30.79 2.79 -11.30
CA LEU A 180 29.48 3.35 -10.96
C LEU A 180 28.50 3.22 -12.13
N ALA A 181 28.92 3.54 -13.36
CA ALA A 181 28.07 3.39 -14.54
C ALA A 181 27.56 1.94 -14.71
N ARG A 182 28.44 0.94 -14.56
CA ARG A 182 28.03 -0.48 -14.58
C ARG A 182 27.06 -0.84 -13.46
N ALA A 183 27.23 -0.28 -12.26
CA ALA A 183 26.33 -0.53 -11.14
C ALA A 183 24.93 0.10 -11.37
N LEU A 184 24.88 1.31 -11.94
CA LEU A 184 23.63 2.01 -12.25
C LEU A 184 22.92 1.47 -13.50
N ALA A 185 23.65 0.79 -14.40
CA ALA A 185 23.07 0.05 -15.52
C ALA A 185 22.37 -1.26 -15.08
N ALA A 186 22.69 -1.77 -13.88
CA ALA A 186 22.11 -2.99 -13.35
C ALA A 186 20.74 -2.71 -12.69
N PRO A 187 19.78 -3.66 -12.76
CA PRO A 187 18.48 -3.48 -12.10
C PRO A 187 18.62 -3.22 -10.60
N ALA A 188 17.95 -2.17 -10.12
CA ALA A 188 17.94 -1.83 -8.71
C ALA A 188 17.15 -2.83 -7.85
N ASP A 189 17.72 -3.24 -6.72
CA ASP A 189 17.00 -3.99 -5.68
C ASP A 189 16.15 -3.03 -4.83
N ALA A 190 14.86 -2.95 -5.16
CA ALA A 190 13.92 -2.04 -4.51
C ALA A 190 13.70 -2.34 -3.02
N GLU A 191 13.70 -3.61 -2.62
CA GLU A 191 13.56 -4.01 -1.20
C GLU A 191 14.78 -3.52 -0.41
N ARG A 192 15.98 -3.80 -0.92
CA ARG A 192 17.23 -3.36 -0.29
C ARG A 192 17.30 -1.84 -0.20
N LEU A 193 16.98 -1.13 -1.27
CA LEU A 193 17.00 0.34 -1.28
C LEU A 193 15.97 0.94 -0.32
N PHE A 194 14.78 0.35 -0.22
CA PHE A 194 13.78 0.76 0.76
C PHE A 194 14.31 0.60 2.19
N LEU A 195 14.87 -0.58 2.53
CA LEU A 195 15.39 -0.85 3.87
C LEU A 195 16.54 0.08 4.24
N VAL A 196 17.52 0.26 3.34
CA VAL A 196 18.66 1.17 3.56
C VAL A 196 18.17 2.61 3.75
N SER A 197 17.25 3.07 2.91
CA SER A 197 16.68 4.43 3.02
C SER A 197 15.91 4.62 4.32
N LEU A 198 15.13 3.61 4.72
CA LEU A 198 14.35 3.64 5.96
C LEU A 198 15.26 3.66 7.18
N GLU A 199 16.30 2.83 7.21
CA GLU A 199 17.26 2.81 8.31
C GLU A 199 18.02 4.13 8.42
N ALA A 200 18.46 4.71 7.30
CA ALA A 200 19.13 6.01 7.29
C ALA A 200 18.20 7.12 7.78
N LEU A 201 16.96 7.16 7.27
CA LEU A 201 15.94 8.11 7.68
C LEU A 201 15.65 7.99 9.18
N VAL A 202 15.34 6.79 9.66
CA VAL A 202 15.05 6.52 11.08
C VAL A 202 16.24 6.84 11.98
N SER A 203 17.49 6.58 11.53
CA SER A 203 18.70 6.96 12.26
C SER A 203 18.78 8.47 12.49
N SER A 204 18.55 9.23 11.42
CA SER A 204 18.62 10.69 11.45
C SER A 204 17.48 11.27 12.29
N LEU A 205 16.27 10.77 12.07
CA LEU A 205 15.06 11.28 12.71
C LEU A 205 14.98 10.96 14.20
N LEU A 206 15.54 9.85 14.66
CA LEU A 206 15.45 9.39 16.06
C LEU A 206 16.83 9.43 16.76
N GLY A 207 17.82 10.05 16.11
CA GLY A 207 19.16 10.22 16.64
C GLY A 207 19.22 11.25 17.78
N PRO A 208 20.22 11.13 18.67
CA PRO A 208 20.36 11.99 19.86
C PRO A 208 20.59 13.47 19.51
N ASP A 209 21.13 13.78 18.33
CA ASP A 209 21.50 15.13 17.91
C ASP A 209 20.41 15.86 17.12
N ARG A 210 19.19 15.29 17.01
CA ARG A 210 18.13 15.93 16.21
C ARG A 210 17.69 17.26 16.83
N ARG A 211 17.89 18.34 16.07
CA ARG A 211 17.37 19.67 16.37
C ARG A 211 16.21 20.01 15.43
N PRO A 212 15.25 20.83 15.86
CA PRO A 212 14.31 21.46 14.93
C PRO A 212 15.11 22.29 13.92
N ALA A 213 14.70 22.21 12.64
CA ALA A 213 15.24 23.03 11.56
C ALA A 213 14.92 24.51 11.78
#